data_AF-A0AAU0KEQ3-F1
#
_entry.id   AF-A0AAU0KEQ3-F1
#
_cell.length_a   1.000
_cell.length_b   1.000
_cell.length_c   1.000
_cell.angle_alpha   90.00
_cell.angle_beta   90.00
_cell.angle_gamma   90.00
#
_symmetry.space_group_name_H-M   'P 1'
#
loop_
_entity.id
_entity.type
_entity.pdbx_description
1 polymer ?
#
loop_
_entity_poly.entity_id
_entity_poly.type
_entity_poly.pdbx_seq_one_letter_code
_entity_poly.pdbx_strand_id
1 'polypeptide(L)'
;MHGGTEHNALEGAACAIADCEAKIEAEVAQWRAALDRVTGIIHDVPSPKLAVILQMRYLNLWPFEKIAVELGYTWRHVNRMHVLALKEANMVYQAQKEKMS
;
A
#
# COMPACT_ATOMS: atom_id res chain seq x y z
N MET A 1 28.38 -44.79 13.89
CA MET A 1 28.51 -43.65 12.98
C MET A 1 27.10 -43.15 12.63
N HIS A 2 26.53 -42.23 13.41
CA HIS A 2 25.17 -41.69 13.16
C HIS A 2 25.12 -40.16 13.09
N GLY A 3 26.21 -39.45 13.41
CA GLY A 3 26.21 -37.99 13.48
C GLY A 3 26.30 -37.24 12.14
N GLY A 4 26.66 -37.89 11.02
CA GLY A 4 26.86 -37.22 9.73
C GLY A 4 25.57 -36.91 8.96
N THR A 5 24.54 -37.74 9.12
CA THR A 5 23.25 -37.59 8.44
C THR A 5 22.35 -36.54 9.11
N GLU A 6 22.38 -36.46 10.44
CA GLU A 6 21.60 -35.48 11.21
C GLU A 6 22.15 -34.05 11.03
N HIS A 7 23.47 -33.89 10.96
CA HIS A 7 24.12 -32.59 10.71
C HIS A 7 23.70 -32.00 9.36
N ASN A 8 23.64 -32.83 8.32
CA ASN A 8 23.28 -32.40 6.97
C ASN A 8 21.79 -32.02 6.86
N ALA A 9 20.92 -32.69 7.62
CA ALA A 9 19.50 -32.33 7.70
C ALA A 9 19.29 -31.00 8.43
N LEU A 10 20.04 -30.75 9.51
CA LEU A 10 20.03 -29.48 10.23
C LEU A 10 20.54 -28.33 9.36
N GLU A 11 21.66 -28.53 8.66
CA GLU A 11 22.23 -27.56 7.73
C GLU A 11 21.29 -27.25 6.56
N GLY A 12 20.66 -28.28 5.98
CA GLY A 12 19.65 -28.11 4.95
C GLY A 12 18.42 -27.34 5.43
N ALA A 13 17.95 -27.62 6.65
CA ALA A 13 16.85 -26.87 7.26
C ALA A 13 17.23 -25.42 7.54
N ALA A 14 18.44 -25.14 8.05
CA ALA A 14 18.93 -23.80 8.29
C ALA A 14 19.06 -22.99 6.98
N CYS A 15 19.56 -23.62 5.90
CA CYS A 15 19.63 -23.01 4.58
C CYS A 15 18.23 -22.65 4.04
N ALA A 16 17.27 -23.59 4.15
CA ALA A 16 15.89 -23.35 3.72
C ALA A 16 15.21 -22.22 4.51
N ILE A 17 15.52 -22.08 5.80
CA ILE A 17 15.04 -20.97 6.64
C ILE A 17 15.61 -19.64 6.13
N ALA A 18 16.94 -19.55 5.93
CA ALA A 18 17.58 -18.34 5.45
C ALA A 18 17.03 -17.89 4.07
N ASP A 19 16.81 -18.84 3.16
CA ASP A 19 16.17 -18.58 1.86
C ASP A 19 14.73 -18.07 2.01
N CYS A 20 13.99 -18.58 3.00
CA CYS A 20 12.63 -18.14 3.30
C CYS A 20 12.62 -16.71 3.86
N GLU A 21 13.52 -16.40 4.79
CA GLU A 21 13.70 -15.07 5.36
C GLU A 21 14.01 -14.05 4.28
N ALA A 22 14.98 -14.35 3.40
CA ALA A 22 15.34 -13.47 2.29
C ALA A 22 14.15 -13.20 1.33
N LYS A 23 13.30 -14.21 1.08
CA LYS A 23 12.08 -14.04 0.27
C LYS A 23 11.06 -13.14 0.97
N ILE A 24 10.82 -13.35 2.27
CA ILE A 24 9.90 -12.53 3.05
C ILE A 24 10.38 -11.07 3.05
N GLU A 25 11.68 -10.83 3.25
CA GLU A 25 12.25 -9.48 3.22
C GLU A 25 12.07 -8.80 1.86
N ALA A 26 12.33 -9.52 0.77
CA ALA A 26 12.13 -9.01 -0.58
C ALA A 26 10.65 -8.67 -0.85
N GLU A 27 9.73 -9.52 -0.44
CA GLU A 27 8.29 -9.26 -0.56
C GLU A 27 7.91 -8.02 0.27
N VAL A 28 8.29 -7.96 1.56
CA VAL A 28 8.01 -6.81 2.43
C VAL A 28 8.52 -5.51 1.82
N ALA A 29 9.72 -5.50 1.24
CA ALA A 29 10.27 -4.34 0.56
C ALA A 29 9.41 -3.93 -0.65
N GLN A 30 8.94 -4.89 -1.46
CA GLN A 30 8.05 -4.63 -2.59
C GLN A 30 6.71 -4.04 -2.14
N TRP A 31 6.09 -4.62 -1.10
CA TRP A 31 4.83 -4.12 -0.53
C TRP A 31 5.01 -2.72 0.04
N ARG A 32 6.13 -2.48 0.75
CA ARG A 32 6.45 -1.16 1.31
C ARG A 32 6.61 -0.11 0.22
N ALA A 33 7.36 -0.41 -0.84
CA ALA A 33 7.53 0.49 -1.97
C ALA A 33 6.20 0.79 -2.68
N ALA A 34 5.30 -0.20 -2.79
CA ALA A 34 3.97 0.02 -3.33
C ALA A 34 3.12 0.92 -2.44
N LEU A 35 3.14 0.71 -1.13
CA LEU A 35 2.44 1.53 -0.15
C LEU A 35 2.95 2.98 -0.18
N ASP A 36 4.27 3.17 -0.16
CA ASP A 36 4.90 4.50 -0.18
C ASP A 36 4.56 5.29 -1.46
N ARG A 37 4.43 4.61 -2.61
CA ARG A 37 3.93 5.26 -3.84
C ARG A 37 2.49 5.74 -3.69
N VAL A 38 1.59 4.90 -3.17
CA VAL A 38 0.18 5.25 -3.01
C VAL A 38 0.00 6.37 -1.98
N THR A 39 0.68 6.28 -0.84
CA THR A 39 0.63 7.31 0.21
C THR A 39 1.19 8.63 -0.29
N GLY A 40 2.30 8.61 -1.04
CA GLY A 40 2.88 9.80 -1.67
C GLY A 40 1.91 10.49 -2.64
N ILE A 41 1.27 9.72 -3.54
CA ILE A 41 0.27 10.27 -4.46
C ILE A 41 -0.90 10.91 -3.70
N ILE A 42 -1.42 10.23 -2.66
CA ILE A 42 -2.53 10.74 -1.85
C ILE A 42 -2.14 12.02 -1.09
N HIS A 43 -0.93 12.07 -0.55
CA HIS A 43 -0.40 13.23 0.15
C HIS A 43 -0.27 14.46 -0.77
N ASP A 44 0.14 14.24 -2.01
CA ASP A 44 0.41 15.30 -2.98
C ASP A 44 -0.87 15.80 -3.71
N VAL A 45 -2.05 15.21 -3.42
CA VAL A 45 -3.33 15.71 -3.94
C VAL A 45 -3.57 17.15 -3.46
N PRO A 46 -3.74 18.14 -4.38
CA PRO A 46 -3.79 19.55 -4.01
C PRO A 46 -4.92 19.93 -3.06
N SER A 47 -6.09 19.31 -3.21
CA SER A 47 -7.24 19.58 -2.33
C SER A 47 -7.15 18.73 -1.05
N PRO A 48 -6.96 19.33 0.14
CA PRO A 48 -6.85 18.57 1.39
C PRO A 48 -8.12 17.76 1.69
N LYS A 49 -9.29 18.29 1.33
CA LYS A 49 -10.58 17.60 1.49
C LYS A 49 -10.65 16.33 0.62
N LEU A 50 -10.13 16.38 -0.60
CA LEU A 50 -10.13 15.23 -1.50
C LEU A 50 -9.05 14.22 -1.11
N ALA A 51 -7.88 14.68 -0.66
CA ALA A 51 -6.83 13.83 -0.09
C ALA A 51 -7.37 13.01 1.10
N VAL A 52 -8.10 13.64 2.03
CA VAL A 52 -8.72 12.96 3.19
C VAL A 52 -9.65 11.83 2.76
N ILE A 53 -10.45 12.02 1.71
CA ILE A 53 -11.34 10.96 1.19
C ILE A 53 -10.54 9.76 0.69
N LEU A 54 -9.42 9.99 0.00
CA LEU A 54 -8.53 8.93 -0.46
C LEU A 54 -7.80 8.24 0.70
N GLN A 55 -7.35 9.00 1.71
CA GLN A 55 -6.75 8.42 2.92
C GLN A 55 -7.73 7.49 3.63
N MET A 56 -8.96 7.95 3.89
CA MET A 56 -9.98 7.12 4.52
C MET A 56 -10.31 5.88 3.68
N ARG A 57 -10.38 6.02 2.35
CA ARG A 57 -10.73 4.91 1.46
C ARG A 57 -9.63 3.88 1.30
N TYR A 58 -8.39 4.31 1.08
CA TYR A 58 -7.30 3.45 0.62
C TYR A 58 -6.25 3.17 1.69
N LEU A 59 -6.06 4.06 2.67
CA LEU A 59 -5.11 3.84 3.77
C LEU A 59 -5.80 3.25 4.99
N ASN A 60 -7.00 3.76 5.33
CA ASN A 60 -7.78 3.24 6.45
C ASN A 60 -8.74 2.10 6.06
N LEU A 61 -8.87 1.83 4.76
CA LEU A 61 -9.73 0.78 4.19
C LEU A 61 -11.21 0.91 4.58
N TRP A 62 -11.72 2.14 4.69
CA TRP A 62 -13.10 2.35 5.07
C TRP A 62 -14.09 2.18 3.91
N PRO A 63 -15.27 1.60 4.19
CA PRO A 63 -16.38 1.62 3.24
C PRO A 63 -16.93 3.05 3.10
N PHE A 64 -17.57 3.36 1.97
CA PHE A 64 -18.07 4.72 1.69
C PHE A 64 -19.14 5.15 2.69
N GLU A 65 -19.90 4.22 3.22
CA GLU A 65 -20.92 4.41 4.25
C GLU A 65 -20.28 4.95 5.54
N LYS A 66 -19.15 4.38 5.97
CA LYS A 66 -18.43 4.87 7.15
C LYS A 66 -17.86 6.26 6.93
N ILE A 67 -17.29 6.52 5.74
CA ILE A 67 -16.77 7.84 5.37
C ILE A 67 -17.90 8.88 5.36
N ALA A 68 -19.07 8.51 4.84
CA ALA A 68 -20.24 9.37 4.81
C ALA A 68 -20.71 9.75 6.22
N VAL A 69 -20.78 8.78 7.14
CA VAL A 69 -21.10 9.03 8.55
C VAL A 69 -20.06 9.95 9.19
N GLU A 70 -18.77 9.64 9.04
CA GLU A 70 -17.68 10.41 9.65
C GLU A 70 -17.68 11.88 9.20
N LEU A 71 -17.91 12.12 7.91
CA LEU A 71 -17.89 13.47 7.33
C LEU A 71 -19.24 14.20 7.44
N GLY A 72 -20.27 13.56 7.99
CA GLY A 72 -21.64 14.12 8.02
C GLY A 72 -22.24 14.33 6.62
N TYR A 73 -21.84 13.50 5.65
CA TYR A 73 -22.23 13.61 4.25
C TYR A 73 -23.20 12.50 3.83
N THR A 74 -23.92 12.75 2.74
CA THR A 74 -24.65 11.67 2.07
C THR A 74 -23.67 10.76 1.33
N TRP A 75 -23.98 9.47 1.26
CA TRP A 75 -23.21 8.48 0.49
C TRP A 75 -22.96 8.94 -0.96
N ARG A 76 -23.97 9.54 -1.60
CA ARG A 76 -23.88 10.06 -2.96
C ARG A 76 -22.88 11.22 -3.07
N HIS A 77 -22.82 12.10 -2.07
CA HIS A 77 -21.85 13.19 -2.06
C HIS A 77 -20.42 12.68 -1.90
N VAL A 78 -20.19 11.71 -1.00
CA VAL A 78 -18.88 11.05 -0.85
C VAL A 78 -18.42 10.42 -2.16
N ASN A 79 -19.30 9.69 -2.87
CA ASN A 79 -18.95 9.09 -4.16
C ASN A 79 -18.57 10.14 -5.21
N ARG A 80 -19.31 11.27 -5.29
CA ARG A 80 -18.94 12.37 -6.21
C ARG A 80 -17.57 12.96 -5.86
N MET A 81 -17.32 13.20 -4.59
CA MET A 81 -16.03 13.72 -4.12
C MET A 81 -14.90 12.72 -4.35
N HIS A 82 -15.13 11.42 -4.17
CA HIS A 82 -14.17 10.37 -4.49
C HIS A 82 -13.77 10.38 -5.98
N VAL A 83 -14.73 10.53 -6.90
CA VAL A 83 -14.42 10.66 -8.33
C VAL A 83 -13.56 11.90 -8.62
N LEU A 84 -13.83 13.03 -7.96
CA LEU A 84 -13.00 14.23 -8.10
C LEU A 84 -11.59 14.00 -7.54
N ALA A 85 -11.50 13.35 -6.38
CA ALA A 85 -10.22 13.03 -5.74
C ALA A 85 -9.36 12.12 -6.62
N LEU A 86 -9.95 11.12 -7.27
CA LEU A 86 -9.24 10.25 -8.22
C LEU A 86 -8.70 11.01 -9.43
N LYS A 87 -9.41 12.05 -9.92
CA LYS A 87 -8.90 12.88 -11.02
C LYS A 87 -7.66 13.65 -10.60
N GLU A 88 -7.67 14.26 -9.42
CA GLU A 88 -6.50 14.98 -8.89
C GLU A 88 -5.33 14.03 -8.62
N ALA A 89 -5.60 12.88 -8.00
CA ALA A 89 -4.57 11.86 -7.78
C ALA A 89 -3.96 11.36 -9.09
N ASN A 90 -4.75 11.23 -10.15
CA ASN A 90 -4.23 10.86 -11.47
C ASN A 90 -3.32 11.96 -12.04
N MET A 91 -3.65 13.25 -11.86
CA MET A 91 -2.76 14.35 -12.29
C MET A 91 -1.41 14.29 -11.57
N VAL A 92 -1.43 14.06 -10.24
CA VAL A 92 -0.21 13.86 -9.44
C VAL A 92 0.59 12.68 -9.97
N TYR A 93 -0.06 11.54 -10.21
CA TYR A 93 0.58 10.34 -10.74
C TYR A 93 1.25 10.58 -12.10
N GLN A 94 0.58 11.26 -13.04
CA GLN A 94 1.19 11.57 -14.34
C GLN A 94 2.41 12.49 -14.17
N ALA A 95 2.32 13.54 -13.35
CA ALA A 95 3.43 14.44 -13.08
C ALA A 95 4.63 13.74 -12.42
N GLN A 96 4.39 12.78 -11.52
CA GLN A 96 5.45 11.95 -10.93
C GLN A 96 6.07 11.01 -11.98
N LYS A 97 5.25 10.39 -12.83
CA LYS A 97 5.70 9.51 -13.91
C LYS A 97 6.57 10.24 -14.93
N GLU A 98 6.22 11.46 -15.31
CA GLU A 98 7.00 12.29 -16.24
C GLU A 98 8.39 12.65 -15.69
N LYS A 99 8.52 12.85 -14.36
CA LYS A 99 9.82 13.13 -13.72
C LYS A 99 10.75 11.92 -13.63
N MET A 100 10.20 10.71 -13.75
CA MET A 100 10.95 9.45 -13.71
C MET A 100 11.32 8.93 -15.09
N SER A 101 10.79 9.53 -16.15
CA SER A 101 11.06 9.18 -17.55
C SER A 101 12.16 10.04 -18.14
#